data_AF-A0A350C8X3-F1
#
_entry.id   AF-A0A350C8X3-F1
#
_cell.length_a   1.000
_cell.length_b   1.000
_cell.length_c   1.000
_cell.angle_alpha   90.00
_cell.angle_beta   90.00
_cell.angle_gamma   90.00
#
_symmetry.space_group_name_H-M   'P 1'
#
loop_
_entity.id
_entity.type
_entity.pdbx_description
1 polymer ?
#
loop_
_entity_poly.entity_id
_entity_poly.type
_entity_poly.pdbx_seq_one_letter_code
_entity_poly.pdbx_strand_id
1 'polypeptide(L)'
;MLLPLQFCSVGRLLLAIHGLSFLLPVAGVANAACGDEPVTTQGAVAASDEPNISPEQQRFFEARIRPVLMDSCGRCHSTEGGQGIRGGLSVSSREALRVGGESGPAVVPGDLDASLLWEAINYRGLRMPPNQKLPPEVIADFRQWIEMGAPDPRVPTEQVVQSKVTPEKIAEGRSFWAFQ
;
A
#
# COMPACT_ATOMS: atom_id res chain seq x y z
N MET A 1 45.83 25.14 -0.40
CA MET A 1 45.52 26.44 0.22
C MET A 1 44.01 26.45 0.46
N LEU A 2 43.45 25.74 1.44
CA LEU A 2 43.44 26.01 2.89
C LEU A 2 43.18 27.49 3.20
N LEU A 3 41.91 27.87 3.39
CA LEU A 3 41.55 28.92 4.33
C LEU A 3 40.26 28.52 5.09
N PRO A 4 40.17 28.82 6.40
CA PRO A 4 39.35 28.07 7.34
C PRO A 4 38.07 28.80 7.80
N LEU A 5 37.13 27.98 8.26
CA LEU A 5 35.95 28.31 9.03
C LEU A 5 36.30 29.12 10.28
N GLN A 6 35.66 30.27 10.45
CA GLN A 6 35.65 31.06 11.68
C GLN A 6 34.30 30.89 12.37
N PHE A 7 34.33 30.21 13.52
CA PHE A 7 33.30 30.24 14.53
C PHE A 7 33.32 31.59 15.25
N CYS A 8 32.16 32.23 15.42
CA CYS A 8 31.97 33.31 16.39
C CYS A 8 30.92 32.88 17.42
N SER A 9 31.42 32.70 18.64
CA SER A 9 30.74 32.32 19.87
C SER A 9 29.90 33.47 20.42
N VAL A 10 28.70 33.18 20.92
CA VAL A 10 27.94 34.08 21.80
C VAL A 10 27.54 33.36 23.08
N GLY A 11 28.45 33.42 24.06
CA GLY A 11 28.23 33.94 25.41
C GLY A 11 26.98 33.60 26.23
N ARG A 12 27.28 33.13 27.45
CA ARG A 12 26.60 33.34 28.76
C ARG A 12 25.32 32.55 29.04
N LEU A 13 25.40 31.67 30.06
CA LEU A 13 24.91 32.00 31.40
C LEU A 13 25.45 30.99 32.44
N LEU A 14 26.30 31.47 33.34
CA LEU A 14 26.67 30.81 34.58
C LEU A 14 25.61 31.16 35.63
N LEU A 15 25.01 30.15 36.26
CA LEU A 15 24.49 30.28 37.61
C LEU A 15 24.90 29.05 38.42
N ALA A 16 25.83 29.27 39.35
CA ALA A 16 26.28 28.29 40.33
C ALA A 16 25.27 28.22 41.48
N ILE A 17 24.77 27.02 41.77
CA ILE A 17 24.09 26.72 43.03
C ILE A 17 24.93 25.69 43.80
N HIS A 18 25.52 26.19 44.88
CA HIS A 18 26.12 25.48 46.01
C HIS A 18 25.12 24.41 46.48
N GLY A 19 25.48 23.14 46.64
CA GLY A 19 26.47 22.68 47.60
C GLY A 19 25.79 22.42 48.95
N LEU A 20 25.11 21.28 49.09
CA LEU A 20 24.77 20.74 50.42
C LEU A 20 24.78 19.20 50.37
N SER A 21 25.86 18.65 50.92
CA SER A 21 26.03 17.23 51.21
C SER A 21 25.07 16.79 52.30
N PHE A 22 24.29 15.73 52.05
CA PHE A 22 23.63 14.97 53.10
C PHE A 22 23.93 13.48 52.92
N LEU A 23 24.61 12.92 53.92
CA LEU A 23 24.95 11.51 54.07
C LEU A 23 23.78 10.75 54.73
N LEU A 24 23.28 9.72 54.04
CA LEU A 24 22.88 8.33 54.45
C LEU A 24 22.12 8.09 55.78
N PRO A 25 21.13 7.15 55.84
CA PRO A 25 21.42 5.72 55.70
C PRO A 25 20.37 4.77 55.05
N VAL A 26 20.92 3.76 54.36
CA VAL A 26 20.67 2.29 54.32
C VAL A 26 19.30 1.68 54.70
N ALA A 27 18.85 0.81 53.77
CA ALA A 27 18.06 -0.44 53.87
C ALA A 27 16.53 -0.39 54.06
N GLY A 28 15.83 -1.05 53.12
CA GLY A 28 14.42 -1.41 53.22
C GLY A 28 13.95 -2.21 51.99
N VAL A 29 13.87 -3.53 52.16
CA VAL A 29 13.43 -4.60 51.25
C VAL A 29 11.94 -4.55 50.81
N ALA A 30 11.68 -5.15 49.64
CA ALA A 30 10.40 -5.68 49.11
C ALA A 30 9.27 -4.64 48.83
N ASN A 31 8.40 -4.79 47.82
CA ASN A 31 7.79 -6.00 47.30
C ASN A 31 7.31 -5.79 45.85
N ALA A 32 7.32 -6.87 45.07
CA ALA A 32 6.67 -6.91 43.76
C ALA A 32 5.15 -6.78 43.92
N ALA A 33 4.56 -5.83 43.19
CA ALA A 33 3.14 -5.83 42.90
C ALA A 33 2.99 -5.70 41.39
N CYS A 34 2.63 -6.80 40.74
CA CYS A 34 2.07 -6.80 39.41
C CYS A 34 0.70 -6.11 39.51
N GLY A 35 0.63 -4.85 39.13
CA GLY A 35 -0.65 -4.16 38.92
C GLY A 35 -1.24 -4.63 37.59
N ASP A 36 -2.27 -5.46 37.66
CA ASP A 36 -3.22 -5.69 36.57
C ASP A 36 -4.08 -4.43 36.40
N GLU A 37 -3.61 -3.48 35.58
CA GLU A 37 -4.50 -2.42 35.08
C GLU A 37 -5.44 -3.04 34.03
N PRO A 38 -6.77 -2.91 34.18
CA PRO A 38 -7.70 -3.35 33.15
C PRO A 38 -7.51 -2.45 31.93
N VAL A 39 -6.77 -2.94 30.95
CA VAL A 39 -6.71 -2.37 29.61
C VAL A 39 -8.13 -2.38 29.05
N THR A 40 -8.81 -1.24 29.22
CA THR A 40 -10.03 -0.92 28.51
C THR A 40 -9.57 -0.52 27.12
N THR A 41 -9.32 -1.51 26.26
CA THR A 41 -9.14 -1.30 24.82
C THR A 41 -10.49 -0.88 24.25
N GLN A 42 -10.82 0.40 24.37
CA GLN A 42 -11.67 1.05 23.39
C GLN A 42 -10.80 1.22 22.14
N GLY A 43 -10.68 0.12 21.40
CA GLY A 43 -10.19 0.15 20.03
C GLY A 43 -11.18 0.96 19.22
N ALA A 44 -10.84 2.23 19.02
CA ALA A 44 -11.37 2.99 17.90
C ALA A 44 -11.18 2.12 16.66
N VAL A 45 -12.29 1.60 16.14
CA VAL A 45 -12.31 0.90 14.86
C VAL A 45 -11.77 1.89 13.84
N ALA A 46 -10.53 1.67 13.41
CA ALA A 46 -9.99 2.32 12.24
C ALA A 46 -11.00 2.05 11.12
N ALA A 47 -11.56 3.13 10.56
CA ALA A 47 -12.36 3.05 9.36
C ALA A 47 -11.54 2.25 8.34
N SER A 48 -12.07 1.10 7.93
CA SER A 48 -11.51 0.32 6.84
C SER A 48 -11.35 1.25 5.64
N ASP A 49 -10.11 1.49 5.24
CA ASP A 49 -9.72 2.25 4.05
C ASP A 49 -10.02 1.43 2.77
N GLU A 50 -11.20 0.80 2.75
CA GLU A 50 -11.76 0.16 1.58
C GLU A 50 -12.03 1.29 0.58
N PRO A 51 -11.44 1.24 -0.63
CA PRO A 51 -11.69 2.25 -1.63
C PRO A 51 -13.18 2.18 -1.98
N ASN A 52 -13.94 3.16 -1.50
CA ASN A 52 -15.35 3.30 -1.77
C ASN A 52 -15.53 3.77 -3.22
N ILE A 53 -15.40 2.82 -4.15
CA ILE A 53 -15.62 3.02 -5.58
C ILE A 53 -17.13 3.07 -5.80
N SER A 54 -17.63 4.14 -6.44
CA SER A 54 -19.06 4.24 -6.75
C SER A 54 -19.47 3.20 -7.81
N PRO A 55 -20.76 2.80 -7.85
CA PRO A 55 -21.26 1.90 -8.89
C PRO A 55 -20.98 2.42 -10.32
N GLU A 56 -21.01 3.72 -10.53
CA GLU A 56 -20.71 4.37 -11.81
C GLU A 56 -19.24 4.23 -12.18
N GLN A 57 -18.34 4.46 -11.23
CA GLN A 57 -16.90 4.26 -11.43
C GLN A 57 -16.56 2.81 -11.72
N GLN A 58 -17.20 1.86 -11.02
CA GLN A 58 -17.04 0.44 -11.30
C GLN A 58 -17.51 0.08 -12.71
N ARG A 59 -18.71 0.53 -13.12
CA ARG A 59 -19.23 0.30 -14.48
C ARG A 59 -18.30 0.91 -15.53
N PHE A 60 -17.77 2.10 -15.30
CA PHE A 60 -16.83 2.75 -16.19
C PHE A 60 -15.56 1.90 -16.37
N PHE A 61 -14.96 1.46 -15.26
CA PHE A 61 -13.78 0.60 -15.31
C PHE A 61 -14.04 -0.69 -16.10
N GLU A 62 -15.12 -1.40 -15.76
CA GLU A 62 -15.46 -2.68 -16.39
C GLU A 62 -15.79 -2.55 -17.88
N ALA A 63 -16.46 -1.46 -18.28
CA ALA A 63 -16.88 -1.26 -19.67
C ALA A 63 -15.80 -0.64 -20.57
N ARG A 64 -14.95 0.25 -20.01
CA ARG A 64 -14.03 1.08 -20.81
C ARG A 64 -12.57 0.70 -20.63
N ILE A 65 -12.17 0.34 -19.41
CA ILE A 65 -10.74 0.20 -19.06
C ILE A 65 -10.30 -1.26 -19.05
N ARG A 66 -11.03 -2.14 -18.37
CA ARG A 66 -10.66 -3.56 -18.24
C ARG A 66 -10.45 -4.25 -19.60
N PRO A 67 -11.35 -4.12 -20.60
CA PRO A 67 -11.17 -4.81 -21.87
C PRO A 67 -9.86 -4.42 -22.55
N VAL A 68 -9.50 -3.13 -22.50
CA VAL A 68 -8.26 -2.63 -23.11
C VAL A 68 -7.03 -3.13 -22.35
N LEU A 69 -7.05 -3.11 -21.01
CA LEU A 69 -5.96 -3.65 -20.21
C LEU A 69 -5.71 -5.13 -20.52
N MET A 70 -6.76 -5.93 -20.73
CA MET A 70 -6.61 -7.35 -21.04
C MET A 70 -6.18 -7.59 -22.49
N ASP A 71 -6.85 -6.96 -23.46
CA ASP A 71 -6.66 -7.25 -24.88
C ASP A 71 -5.41 -6.59 -25.46
N SER A 72 -5.11 -5.37 -25.02
CA SER A 72 -4.01 -4.56 -25.58
C SER A 72 -2.73 -4.61 -24.75
N CYS A 73 -2.84 -4.79 -23.43
CA CYS A 73 -1.68 -4.76 -22.53
C CYS A 73 -1.33 -6.16 -21.98
N GLY A 74 -2.33 -6.98 -21.65
CA GLY A 74 -2.17 -8.26 -20.96
C GLY A 74 -1.26 -9.26 -21.67
N ARG A 75 -1.21 -9.24 -23.00
CA ARG A 75 -0.32 -10.12 -23.79
C ARG A 75 1.16 -10.03 -23.40
N CYS A 76 1.64 -8.87 -23.00
CA CYS A 76 3.05 -8.63 -22.63
C CYS A 76 3.23 -8.26 -21.15
N HIS A 77 2.15 -7.87 -20.46
CA HIS A 77 2.16 -7.41 -19.07
C HIS A 77 1.25 -8.25 -18.18
N SER A 78 1.11 -9.54 -18.48
CA SER A 78 0.45 -10.52 -17.62
C SER A 78 1.22 -11.84 -17.71
N THR A 79 1.19 -12.62 -16.63
CA THR A 79 1.67 -14.01 -16.63
C THR A 79 0.91 -14.88 -17.63
N GLU A 80 -0.35 -14.55 -17.91
CA GLU A 80 -1.25 -15.32 -18.77
C GLU A 80 -1.10 -14.94 -20.26
N GLY A 81 -0.35 -13.88 -20.58
CA GLY A 81 -0.22 -13.33 -21.93
C GLY A 81 0.66 -14.15 -22.88
N GLY A 82 1.36 -15.18 -22.38
CA GLY A 82 2.15 -16.12 -23.18
C GLY A 82 3.48 -15.57 -23.74
N GLN A 83 3.78 -14.28 -23.57
CA GLN A 83 5.01 -13.64 -24.08
C GLN A 83 6.00 -13.24 -22.97
N GLY A 84 5.74 -13.67 -21.74
CA GLY A 84 6.47 -13.25 -20.55
C GLY A 84 6.12 -11.82 -20.13
N ILE A 85 6.34 -11.51 -18.85
CA ILE A 85 6.09 -10.17 -18.30
C ILE A 85 7.25 -9.25 -18.70
N ARG A 86 6.95 -8.21 -19.48
CA ARG A 86 7.93 -7.19 -19.88
C ARG A 86 8.04 -6.07 -18.85
N GLY A 87 9.26 -5.62 -18.59
CA GLY A 87 9.57 -4.49 -17.72
C GLY A 87 9.11 -4.67 -16.27
N GLY A 88 8.94 -5.92 -15.81
CA GLY A 88 8.44 -6.24 -14.47
C GLY A 88 7.01 -5.76 -14.18
N LEU A 89 6.28 -5.25 -15.19
CA LEU A 89 4.97 -4.65 -15.01
C LEU A 89 3.86 -5.68 -15.23
N SER A 90 2.96 -5.81 -14.24
CA SER A 90 1.71 -6.57 -14.38
C SER A 90 0.49 -5.64 -14.40
N VAL A 91 -0.43 -5.86 -15.36
CA VAL A 91 -1.70 -5.13 -15.47
C VAL A 91 -2.90 -5.90 -14.88
N SER A 92 -2.65 -7.07 -14.29
CA SER A 92 -3.69 -8.01 -13.88
C SER A 92 -4.44 -7.59 -12.62
N SER A 93 -3.80 -6.80 -11.74
CA SER A 93 -4.41 -6.29 -10.51
C SER A 93 -4.22 -4.78 -10.37
N ARG A 94 -5.06 -4.16 -9.52
CA ARG A 94 -4.91 -2.74 -9.18
C ARG A 94 -3.55 -2.45 -8.55
N GLU A 95 -3.15 -3.30 -7.61
CA GLU A 95 -1.91 -3.10 -6.87
C GLU A 95 -0.69 -3.19 -7.78
N ALA A 96 -0.68 -4.14 -8.71
CA ALA A 96 0.42 -4.26 -9.67
C ALA A 96 0.57 -3.03 -10.58
N LEU A 97 -0.53 -2.37 -10.95
CA LEU A 97 -0.48 -1.12 -11.70
C LEU A 97 0.08 0.05 -10.88
N ARG A 98 -0.19 0.08 -9.58
CA ARG A 98 0.26 1.14 -8.66
C ARG A 98 1.72 0.95 -8.25
N VAL A 99 2.13 -0.28 -7.94
CA VAL A 99 3.54 -0.64 -7.72
C VAL A 99 4.34 -0.39 -9.01
N GLY A 100 3.76 -0.77 -10.14
CA GLY A 100 4.38 -0.63 -11.44
C GLY A 100 5.47 -1.67 -11.70
N GLY A 101 6.41 -1.32 -12.58
CA GLY A 101 7.50 -2.19 -13.01
C GLY A 101 8.87 -1.61 -12.70
N GLU A 102 9.88 -2.05 -13.45
CA GLU A 102 11.27 -1.60 -13.30
C GLU A 102 11.45 -0.10 -13.51
N SER A 103 10.55 0.53 -14.26
CA SER A 103 10.55 1.99 -14.52
C SER A 103 9.81 2.80 -13.45
N GLY A 104 9.17 2.16 -12.48
CA GLY A 104 8.34 2.79 -11.45
C GLY A 104 6.83 2.57 -11.65
N PRO A 105 5.99 3.30 -10.89
CA PRO A 105 4.53 3.19 -10.92
C PRO A 105 3.95 3.36 -12.32
N ALA A 106 3.09 2.44 -12.76
CA ALA A 106 2.40 2.61 -14.04
C ALA A 106 1.25 3.61 -13.92
N VAL A 107 0.53 3.60 -12.79
CA VAL A 107 -0.60 4.49 -12.53
C VAL A 107 -0.45 5.15 -11.17
N VAL A 108 -0.44 6.47 -11.15
CA VAL A 108 -0.56 7.30 -9.95
C VAL A 108 -1.97 7.89 -9.93
N PRO A 109 -2.83 7.49 -8.96
CA PRO A 109 -4.21 7.97 -8.88
C PRO A 109 -4.31 9.50 -8.89
N GLY A 110 -5.08 10.06 -9.83
CA GLY A 110 -5.32 11.50 -9.93
C GLY A 110 -4.20 12.30 -10.61
N ASP A 111 -3.07 11.69 -10.94
CA ASP A 111 -1.91 12.38 -11.52
C ASP A 111 -1.50 11.76 -12.85
N LEU A 112 -1.78 12.47 -13.95
CA LEU A 112 -1.44 12.05 -15.30
C LEU A 112 0.06 12.15 -15.56
N ASP A 113 0.73 13.18 -15.04
CA ASP A 113 2.13 13.46 -15.34
C ASP A 113 3.06 12.52 -14.57
N ALA A 114 2.63 12.06 -13.39
CA ALA A 114 3.31 11.02 -12.63
C ALA A 114 2.98 9.58 -13.09
N SER A 115 2.00 9.40 -14.00
CA SER A 115 1.57 8.09 -14.48
C SER A 115 2.30 7.67 -15.76
N LEU A 116 3.22 6.71 -15.67
CA LEU A 116 3.95 6.20 -16.84
C LEU A 116 3.04 5.56 -17.90
N LEU A 117 1.92 4.96 -17.49
CA LEU A 117 0.92 4.44 -18.42
C LEU A 117 0.40 5.55 -19.35
N TRP A 118 0.14 6.74 -18.79
CA TRP A 118 -0.34 7.88 -19.57
C TRP A 118 0.69 8.35 -20.59
N GLU A 119 1.96 8.47 -20.20
CA GLU A 119 3.06 8.78 -21.12
C GLU A 119 3.18 7.74 -22.23
N ALA A 120 3.13 6.46 -21.85
CA ALA A 120 3.38 5.33 -22.74
C ALA A 120 2.29 5.15 -23.81
N ILE A 121 1.01 5.36 -23.47
CA ILE A 121 -0.10 5.30 -24.45
C ILE A 121 -0.15 6.53 -25.35
N ASN A 122 0.41 7.66 -24.88
CA ASN A 122 0.51 8.89 -25.67
C ASN A 122 1.74 8.93 -26.58
N TYR A 123 2.68 7.98 -26.42
CA TYR A 123 3.97 7.93 -27.12
C TYR A 123 4.86 9.14 -26.80
N ARG A 124 4.90 9.56 -25.53
CA ARG A 124 5.75 10.65 -25.04
C ARG A 124 7.06 10.16 -24.40
N GLY A 125 7.49 8.97 -24.79
CA GLY A 125 8.72 8.31 -24.33
C GLY A 125 8.63 6.83 -24.69
N LEU A 126 8.29 5.99 -23.71
CA LEU A 126 7.90 4.60 -24.00
C LEU A 126 6.69 4.56 -24.94
N ARG A 127 6.61 3.53 -25.78
CA ARG A 127 5.52 3.38 -26.77
C ARG A 127 4.77 2.08 -26.53
N MET A 128 3.58 2.18 -25.96
CA MET A 128 2.72 1.02 -25.66
C MET A 128 1.29 1.25 -26.15
N PRO A 129 0.66 0.25 -26.81
CA PRO A 129 1.25 -0.98 -27.34
C PRO A 129 2.28 -0.69 -28.45
N PRO A 130 3.33 -1.52 -28.64
CA PRO A 130 4.41 -1.21 -29.57
C PRO A 130 3.98 -1.26 -31.05
N ASN A 131 3.03 -2.14 -31.38
CA ASN A 131 2.64 -2.42 -32.76
C ASN A 131 1.64 -1.38 -33.30
N GLN A 132 0.78 -0.85 -32.43
CA GLN A 132 -0.29 0.05 -32.83
C GLN A 132 -0.70 0.93 -31.64
N LYS A 133 -0.83 2.23 -31.90
CA LYS A 133 -1.31 3.19 -30.89
C LYS A 133 -2.79 2.95 -30.64
N LEU A 134 -3.21 3.09 -29.38
CA LEU A 134 -4.63 3.02 -29.03
C LEU A 134 -5.43 4.12 -29.73
N PRO A 135 -6.71 3.87 -30.06
CA PRO A 135 -7.59 4.89 -30.60
C PRO A 135 -7.70 6.11 -29.66
N PRO A 136 -7.86 7.33 -30.19
CA PRO A 136 -7.96 8.55 -29.38
C PRO A 136 -9.05 8.50 -28.30
N GLU A 137 -10.19 7.87 -28.60
CA GLU A 137 -11.30 7.69 -27.67
C GLU A 137 -10.92 6.80 -26.48
N VAL A 138 -10.13 5.75 -26.72
CA VAL A 138 -9.62 4.88 -25.66
C VAL A 138 -8.62 5.62 -24.79
N ILE A 139 -7.74 6.42 -25.41
CA ILE A 139 -6.79 7.26 -24.66
C ILE A 139 -7.56 8.28 -23.80
N ALA A 140 -8.65 8.86 -24.31
CA ALA A 140 -9.50 9.76 -23.53
C ALA A 140 -10.16 9.05 -22.32
N ASP A 141 -10.59 7.80 -22.48
CA ASP A 141 -11.12 7.01 -21.36
C ASP A 141 -10.05 6.78 -20.28
N PHE A 142 -8.82 6.46 -20.66
CA PHE A 142 -7.70 6.32 -19.71
C PHE A 142 -7.37 7.63 -19.00
N ARG A 143 -7.44 8.76 -19.72
CA ARG A 143 -7.27 10.08 -19.11
C ARG A 143 -8.28 10.29 -18.00
N GLN A 144 -9.56 10.14 -18.34
CA GLN A 144 -10.67 10.31 -17.39
C GLN A 144 -10.53 9.37 -16.20
N TRP A 145 -10.17 8.11 -16.47
CA TRP A 145 -9.97 7.10 -15.44
C TRP A 145 -8.88 7.47 -14.44
N ILE A 146 -7.72 7.93 -14.90
CA ILE A 146 -6.63 8.36 -14.03
C ILE A 146 -7.04 9.61 -13.24
N GLU A 147 -7.63 10.61 -13.91
CA GLU A 147 -8.08 11.86 -13.28
C GLU A 147 -9.11 11.62 -12.16
N MET A 148 -10.00 10.62 -12.28
CA MET A 148 -10.95 10.26 -11.22
C MET A 148 -10.36 9.36 -10.10
N GLY A 149 -9.04 9.19 -10.06
CA GLY A 149 -8.35 8.40 -9.03
C GLY A 149 -8.11 6.94 -9.39
N ALA A 150 -8.20 6.58 -10.67
CA ALA A 150 -8.02 5.22 -11.18
C ALA A 150 -8.80 4.15 -10.37
N PRO A 151 -10.13 4.30 -10.22
CA PRO A 151 -10.96 3.33 -9.50
C PRO A 151 -10.88 1.98 -10.21
N ASP A 152 -10.50 0.95 -9.45
CA ASP A 152 -10.35 -0.41 -9.93
C ASP A 152 -10.88 -1.40 -8.87
N PRO A 153 -11.98 -2.12 -9.16
CA PRO A 153 -12.63 -3.04 -8.24
C PRO A 153 -11.85 -4.37 -8.07
N ARG A 154 -10.72 -4.57 -8.78
CA ARG A 154 -9.86 -5.76 -8.66
C ARG A 154 -8.98 -5.72 -7.41
N VAL A 155 -9.61 -5.48 -6.27
CA VAL A 155 -9.00 -5.75 -4.98
C VAL A 155 -9.09 -7.21 -4.64
N PRO A 156 -8.11 -7.75 -3.90
CA PRO A 156 -8.37 -8.86 -3.03
C PRO A 156 -9.46 -8.40 -2.05
N THR A 157 -10.72 -8.72 -2.34
CA THR A 157 -11.74 -8.69 -1.30
C THR A 157 -11.30 -9.75 -0.29
N GLU A 158 -10.91 -9.35 0.91
CA GLU A 158 -10.85 -10.28 2.03
C GLU A 158 -12.27 -10.83 2.19
N GLN A 159 -12.56 -11.95 1.52
CA GLN A 159 -13.72 -12.73 1.83
C GLN A 159 -13.43 -13.30 3.21
N VAL A 160 -13.99 -12.65 4.24
CA VAL A 160 -14.06 -13.21 5.57
C VAL A 160 -14.90 -14.47 5.44
N VAL A 161 -14.26 -15.58 5.09
CA VAL A 161 -14.87 -16.90 5.10
C VAL A 161 -15.12 -17.19 6.56
N GLN A 162 -16.32 -16.87 7.03
CA GLN A 162 -16.76 -17.28 8.35
C GLN A 162 -16.80 -18.81 8.34
N SER A 163 -15.75 -19.42 8.88
CA SER A 163 -15.69 -20.86 9.04
C SER A 163 -16.83 -21.26 9.97
N LYS A 164 -17.81 -22.03 9.46
CA LYS A 164 -18.90 -22.64 10.25
C LYS A 164 -18.41 -23.76 11.19
N VAL A 165 -17.09 -23.90 11.29
CA VAL A 165 -16.38 -24.89 12.09
C VAL A 165 -16.21 -24.29 13.48
N THR A 166 -16.91 -24.86 14.44
CA THR A 166 -16.81 -24.47 15.84
C THR A 166 -15.80 -25.38 16.56
N PRO A 167 -15.23 -24.98 17.71
CA PRO A 167 -14.34 -25.83 18.50
C PRO A 167 -14.95 -27.20 18.82
N GLU A 168 -16.28 -27.26 19.00
CA GLU A 168 -17.02 -28.49 19.27
C GLU A 168 -17.02 -29.42 18.05
N LYS A 169 -17.23 -28.89 16.85
CA LYS A 169 -17.15 -29.67 15.61
C LYS A 169 -15.73 -30.17 15.32
N ILE A 170 -14.72 -29.40 15.71
CA ILE A 170 -13.32 -29.83 15.65
C ILE A 170 -13.07 -30.98 16.63
N ALA A 171 -13.61 -30.89 17.85
CA ALA A 171 -13.50 -31.95 18.84
C ALA A 171 -14.21 -33.24 18.39
N GLU A 172 -15.39 -33.13 17.81
CA GLU A 172 -16.13 -34.26 17.21
C GLU A 172 -15.33 -34.92 16.08
N GLY A 173 -14.73 -34.14 15.17
CA GLY A 173 -13.93 -34.65 14.06
C GLY A 173 -12.71 -35.48 14.49
N ARG A 174 -12.16 -35.21 15.68
CA ARG A 174 -11.02 -35.97 16.25
C ARG A 174 -11.40 -37.36 16.74
N SER A 175 -12.69 -37.65 16.90
CA SER A 175 -13.18 -38.98 17.28
C SER A 175 -13.28 -39.94 16.10
N PHE A 176 -13.10 -39.45 14.87
CA PHE A 176 -13.23 -40.29 13.69
C PHE A 176 -12.08 -41.30 13.59
N TRP A 177 -12.38 -42.54 13.19
CA TRP A 177 -11.46 -43.68 13.18
C TRP A 177 -10.15 -43.43 12.41
N ALA A 178 -10.15 -42.54 11.43
CA ALA A 178 -8.97 -42.21 10.62
C ALA A 178 -7.91 -41.39 11.38
N PHE A 179 -8.24 -40.87 12.56
CA PHE A 179 -7.35 -40.06 13.40
C PHE A 179 -6.97 -40.75 14.72
N GLN A 180 -7.26 -42.06 14.84
CA GLN A 180 -6.91 -42.91 16.00
C GLN A 180 -5.68 -43.76 15.71
#